data_AF-A0A7Y3HWT7-F1
#
_entry.id   AF-A0A7Y3HWT7-F1
#
_cell.length_a   1.000
_cell.length_b   1.000
_cell.length_c   1.000
_cell.angle_alpha   90.00
_cell.angle_beta   90.00
_cell.angle_gamma   90.00
#
_symmetry.space_group_name_H-M   'P 1'
#
loop_
_entity.id
_entity.type
_entity.pdbx_description
1 polymer ?
#
loop_
_entity_poly.entity_id
_entity_poly.type
_entity_poly.pdbx_seq_one_letter_code
_entity_poly.pdbx_strand_id
1 'polypeptide(L)'
;MDDFYYLAQITTTIAGFAALFSILKHSNKTWNDLAKVNLIRFYIMIELACIITIFCFVPIVLSEYFEQEVTFRVSFGSHFLFSTIYYVFALKRNKRITGLVNIAGTSTKIVRIFSIGVLIFAVFGALNFLGDHYKTNYLISLILVFLINLYMFLRLIYFSMSRE
;
A
#
# COMPACT_ATOMS: atom_id res chain seq x y z
N MET A 1 19.51 9.04 -1.64
CA MET A 1 18.30 8.85 -0.78
C MET A 1 17.07 9.51 -1.41
N ASP A 2 17.29 10.43 -2.36
CA ASP A 2 16.28 11.19 -3.08
C ASP A 2 15.14 10.35 -3.67
N ASP A 3 15.43 9.16 -4.19
CA ASP A 3 14.41 8.24 -4.72
C ASP A 3 13.31 7.90 -3.69
N PHE A 4 13.67 7.74 -2.42
CA PHE A 4 12.70 7.47 -1.35
C PHE A 4 11.86 8.71 -1.03
N TYR A 5 12.46 9.90 -1.06
CA TYR A 5 11.75 11.15 -0.89
C TYR A 5 10.74 11.38 -2.03
N TYR A 6 11.16 11.16 -3.28
CA TYR A 6 10.26 11.28 -4.43
C TYR A 6 9.09 10.29 -4.34
N LEU A 7 9.36 9.03 -3.98
CA LEU A 7 8.30 8.03 -3.82
C LEU A 7 7.32 8.42 -2.71
N ALA A 8 7.81 8.91 -1.57
CA ALA A 8 6.99 9.40 -0.46
C ALA A 8 6.12 10.60 -0.87
N GLN A 9 6.71 11.58 -1.58
CA GLN A 9 6.01 12.77 -2.06
C GLN A 9 4.90 12.42 -3.06
N ILE A 10 5.20 11.60 -4.06
CA ILE A 10 4.22 11.17 -5.07
C ILE A 10 3.09 10.39 -4.39
N THR A 11 3.43 9.49 -3.47
CA THR A 11 2.44 8.69 -2.73
C THR A 11 1.52 9.57 -1.89
N THR A 12 2.09 10.53 -1.15
CA THR A 12 1.33 11.49 -0.33
C THR A 12 0.43 12.37 -1.20
N THR A 13 0.93 12.80 -2.36
CA THR A 13 0.18 13.61 -3.32
C THR A 13 -1.05 12.87 -3.84
N ILE A 14 -0.88 11.61 -4.24
CA ILE A 14 -1.97 10.75 -4.71
C ILE A 14 -3.02 10.54 -3.59
N ALA A 15 -2.59 10.31 -2.36
CA ALA A 15 -3.49 10.23 -1.20
C ALA A 15 -4.27 11.54 -0.97
N GLY A 16 -3.59 12.68 -1.07
CA GLY A 16 -4.21 14.01 -0.99
C GLY A 16 -5.27 14.22 -2.06
N PHE A 17 -4.98 13.89 -3.32
CA PHE A 17 -5.97 13.94 -4.40
C PHE A 17 -7.17 13.05 -4.13
N ALA A 18 -6.95 11.80 -3.69
CA ALA A 18 -8.05 10.90 -3.36
C ALA A 18 -8.94 11.45 -2.25
N ALA A 19 -8.35 12.07 -1.22
CA ALA A 19 -9.10 12.70 -0.14
C ALA A 19 -9.93 13.89 -0.62
N LEU A 20 -9.39 14.71 -1.53
CA LEU A 20 -10.16 15.79 -2.16
C LEU A 20 -11.35 15.23 -2.96
N PHE A 21 -11.15 14.17 -3.74
CA PHE A 21 -12.25 13.52 -4.48
C PHE A 21 -13.32 12.93 -3.55
N SER A 22 -12.94 12.41 -2.38
CA SER A 22 -13.92 11.86 -1.43
C SER A 22 -14.75 12.96 -0.75
N ILE A 23 -14.15 14.14 -0.48
CA ILE A 23 -14.85 15.30 0.07
C ILE A 23 -15.78 15.95 -0.97
N LEU A 24 -15.32 16.06 -2.23
CA LEU A 24 -16.08 16.72 -3.30
C LEU A 24 -17.27 15.89 -3.81
N LYS A 25 -17.30 14.57 -3.58
CA LYS A 25 -18.42 13.71 -3.98
C LYS A 25 -19.59 13.91 -3.01
N HIS A 26 -20.44 14.89 -3.31
CA HIS A 26 -21.66 15.19 -2.56
C HIS A 26 -22.61 13.97 -2.48
N SER A 27 -23.22 13.83 -1.30
CA SER A 27 -24.07 12.73 -0.86
C SER A 27 -25.24 12.43 -1.81
N ASN A 28 -25.17 11.31 -2.53
CA ASN A 28 -26.38 10.63 -2.98
C ASN A 28 -26.90 9.76 -1.82
N LYS A 29 -28.18 9.94 -1.48
CA LYS A 29 -28.85 9.47 -0.25
C LYS A 29 -28.96 7.93 -0.09
N THR A 30 -28.51 7.13 -1.04
CA THR A 30 -28.61 5.66 -0.99
C THR A 30 -27.24 5.00 -0.79
N TRP A 31 -27.05 4.46 0.42
CA TRP A 31 -25.89 3.63 0.79
C TRP A 31 -25.99 2.23 0.14
N ASN A 32 -25.81 2.17 -1.18
CA ASN A 32 -25.73 0.90 -1.91
C ASN A 32 -24.43 0.16 -1.55
N ASP A 33 -24.41 -1.17 -1.71
CA ASP A 33 -23.23 -1.99 -1.38
C ASP A 33 -21.97 -1.56 -2.16
N LEU A 34 -22.14 -1.04 -3.38
CA LEU A 34 -21.05 -0.45 -4.16
C LEU A 34 -20.38 0.74 -3.45
N ALA A 35 -21.15 1.58 -2.76
CA ALA A 35 -20.62 2.71 -2.00
C ALA A 35 -19.77 2.24 -0.80
N LYS A 36 -20.20 1.17 -0.12
CA LYS A 36 -19.43 0.54 0.98
C LYS A 36 -18.09 -0.02 0.46
N VAL A 37 -18.10 -0.69 -0.69
CA VAL A 37 -16.87 -1.22 -1.30
C VAL A 37 -15.90 -0.11 -1.68
N ASN A 38 -16.40 1.00 -2.24
CA ASN A 38 -15.56 2.14 -2.60
C ASN A 38 -14.99 2.86 -1.38
N LEU A 39 -15.76 2.97 -0.30
CA LEU A 39 -15.26 3.51 0.96
C LEU A 39 -14.13 2.64 1.53
N ILE A 40 -14.27 1.32 1.50
CA ILE A 40 -13.19 0.40 1.93
C ILE A 40 -11.94 0.57 1.06
N ARG A 41 -12.10 0.67 -0.27
CA ARG A 41 -10.98 0.91 -1.20
C ARG A 41 -10.27 2.22 -0.91
N PHE A 42 -11.02 3.28 -0.61
CA PHE A 42 -10.47 4.57 -0.22
C PHE A 42 -9.64 4.46 1.06
N TYR A 43 -10.17 3.84 2.12
CA TYR A 43 -9.41 3.64 3.35
C TYR A 43 -8.15 2.80 3.13
N ILE A 44 -8.25 1.69 2.39
CA ILE A 44 -7.10 0.84 2.06
C ILE A 44 -6.03 1.64 1.29
N MET A 45 -6.45 2.49 0.37
CA MET A 45 -5.54 3.34 -0.40
C MET A 45 -4.81 4.35 0.51
N ILE A 46 -5.53 5.03 1.40
CA ILE A 46 -4.90 5.97 2.34
C ILE A 46 -3.93 5.23 3.29
N GLU A 47 -4.35 4.09 3.83
CA GLU A 47 -3.52 3.28 4.72
C GLU A 47 -2.23 2.79 4.04
N LEU A 48 -2.34 2.29 2.80
CA LEU A 48 -1.18 1.89 2.00
C LEU A 48 -0.26 3.09 1.71
N ALA A 49 -0.81 4.27 1.46
CA ALA A 49 -0.02 5.47 1.20
C ALA A 49 0.78 5.90 2.43
N CYS A 50 0.19 5.81 3.62
CA CYS A 50 0.87 6.01 4.90
C CYS A 50 1.97 4.98 5.11
N ILE A 51 1.70 3.68 4.85
CA ILE A 51 2.71 2.61 4.96
C ILE A 51 3.92 2.93 4.07
N ILE A 52 3.71 3.18 2.77
CA ILE A 52 4.80 3.49 1.84
C ILE A 52 5.61 4.69 2.35
N THR A 53 4.92 5.76 2.74
CA THR A 53 5.56 7.01 3.17
C THR A 53 6.43 6.78 4.41
N ILE A 54 5.88 6.14 5.45
CA ILE A 54 6.65 5.79 6.66
C ILE A 54 7.87 4.94 6.29
N PHE A 55 7.68 3.90 5.47
CA PHE A 55 8.75 2.98 5.10
C PHE A 55 9.78 3.54 4.11
N CYS A 56 9.49 4.66 3.43
CA CYS A 56 10.49 5.46 2.73
C CYS A 56 11.45 6.17 3.69
N PHE A 57 10.98 6.60 4.87
CA PHE A 57 11.81 7.29 5.87
C PHE A 57 12.60 6.35 6.78
N VAL A 58 12.09 5.13 7.04
CA VAL A 58 12.77 4.13 7.89
C VAL A 58 14.26 3.92 7.51
N PRO A 59 14.64 3.60 6.26
CA PRO A 59 16.05 3.40 5.92
C PRO A 59 16.88 4.68 6.02
N ILE A 60 16.26 5.86 5.86
CA ILE A 60 16.93 7.15 5.98
C ILE A 60 17.36 7.35 7.44
N VAL A 61 16.41 7.18 8.36
CA VAL A 61 16.68 7.30 9.81
C VAL A 61 17.69 6.24 10.25
N LEU A 62 17.51 4.98 9.84
CA LEU A 62 18.40 3.89 10.25
C LEU A 62 19.83 4.04 9.71
N SER A 63 20.01 4.69 8.55
CA SER A 63 21.34 4.90 7.96
C SER A 63 22.25 5.81 8.77
N GLU A 64 21.71 6.56 9.74
CA GLU A 64 22.52 7.35 10.68
C GLU A 64 23.15 6.49 11.80
N TYR A 65 22.62 5.27 12.02
CA TYR A 65 23.00 4.41 13.15
C TYR A 65 23.67 3.10 12.71
N PHE A 66 23.42 2.63 11.49
CA PHE A 66 23.84 1.32 11.02
C PHE A 66 24.49 1.36 9.64
N GLU A 67 25.31 0.34 9.33
CA GLU A 67 25.82 0.11 7.97
C GLU A 67 24.68 -0.18 6.97
N GLN A 68 24.96 -0.03 5.68
CA GLN A 68 23.93 -0.15 4.64
C GLN A 68 23.23 -1.51 4.66
N GLU A 69 23.97 -2.61 4.77
CA GLU A 69 23.37 -3.96 4.82
C GLU A 69 22.35 -4.05 5.97
N VAL A 70 22.79 -3.74 7.19
CA VAL A 70 21.96 -3.85 8.40
C VAL A 70 20.75 -2.92 8.31
N THR A 71 20.97 -1.67 7.89
CA THR A 71 19.92 -0.67 7.66
C THR A 71 18.78 -1.21 6.80
N PHE A 72 19.11 -1.76 5.63
CA PHE A 72 18.10 -2.23 4.70
C PHE A 72 17.50 -3.58 5.11
N ARG A 73 18.25 -4.47 5.75
CA ARG A 73 17.70 -5.72 6.30
C ARG A 73 16.68 -5.45 7.40
N VAL A 74 16.97 -4.51 8.30
CA VAL A 74 16.02 -4.07 9.35
C VAL A 74 14.82 -3.35 8.72
N SER A 75 15.03 -2.54 7.69
CA SER A 75 13.95 -1.88 6.94
C SER A 75 13.03 -2.92 6.26
N PHE A 76 13.59 -3.95 5.63
CA PHE A 76 12.83 -5.06 5.07
C PHE A 76 12.07 -5.85 6.14
N GLY A 77 12.72 -6.17 7.27
CA GLY A 77 12.11 -6.92 8.35
C GLY A 77 10.94 -6.17 9.00
N SER A 78 11.12 -4.87 9.27
CA SER A 78 10.04 -4.01 9.76
C SER A 78 8.92 -3.87 8.73
N HIS A 79 9.24 -3.63 7.46
CA HIS A 79 8.25 -3.58 6.38
C HIS A 79 7.43 -4.88 6.31
N PHE A 80 8.09 -6.04 6.36
CA PHE A 80 7.41 -7.34 6.39
C PHE A 80 6.47 -7.49 7.60
N LEU A 81 6.96 -7.17 8.81
CA LEU A 81 6.18 -7.31 10.04
C LEU A 81 4.90 -6.47 10.00
N PHE A 82 5.05 -5.17 9.72
CA PHE A 82 3.92 -4.24 9.69
C PHE A 82 2.96 -4.54 8.54
N SER A 83 3.47 -4.85 7.34
CA SER A 83 2.64 -5.20 6.19
C SER A 83 1.88 -6.51 6.41
N THR A 84 2.46 -7.49 7.13
CA THR A 84 1.76 -8.74 7.49
C THR A 84 0.62 -8.47 8.46
N ILE A 85 0.88 -7.69 9.51
CA ILE A 85 -0.13 -7.27 10.48
C ILE A 85 -1.28 -6.55 9.76
N TYR A 86 -0.94 -5.56 8.94
CA TYR A 86 -1.90 -4.81 8.14
C TYR A 86 -2.72 -5.73 7.23
N TYR A 87 -2.07 -6.63 6.49
CA TYR A 87 -2.73 -7.56 5.58
C TYR A 87 -3.75 -8.44 6.31
N VAL A 88 -3.40 -9.00 7.48
CA VAL A 88 -4.34 -9.79 8.29
C VAL A 88 -5.54 -8.95 8.75
N PHE A 89 -5.30 -7.73 9.22
CA PHE A 89 -6.38 -6.82 9.61
C PHE A 89 -7.28 -6.44 8.43
N ALA A 90 -6.71 -6.20 7.26
CA ALA A 90 -7.46 -5.90 6.04
C ALA A 90 -8.37 -7.07 5.64
N LEU A 91 -7.89 -8.32 5.70
CA LEU A 91 -8.72 -9.49 5.41
C LEU A 91 -9.87 -9.66 6.43
N LYS A 92 -9.58 -9.46 7.73
CA LYS A 92 -10.60 -9.50 8.79
C LYS A 92 -11.65 -8.41 8.59
N ARG A 93 -11.22 -7.18 8.28
CA ARG A 93 -12.11 -6.05 7.98
C ARG A 93 -13.00 -6.33 6.78
N ASN A 94 -12.42 -6.84 5.69
CA ASN A 94 -13.15 -7.17 4.48
C ASN A 94 -14.24 -8.20 4.78
N LYS A 95 -13.89 -9.32 5.43
CA LYS A 95 -14.85 -10.35 5.81
C LYS A 95 -15.96 -9.82 6.74
N ARG A 96 -15.62 -8.94 7.69
CA ARG A 96 -16.60 -8.35 8.61
C ARG A 96 -17.60 -7.44 7.92
N ILE A 97 -17.16 -6.61 6.97
CA ILE A 97 -18.02 -5.60 6.33
C ILE A 97 -18.85 -6.18 5.19
N THR A 98 -18.29 -7.14 4.43
CA THR A 98 -18.93 -7.64 3.20
C THR A 98 -19.26 -9.12 3.23
N GLY A 99 -18.93 -9.83 4.32
CA GLY A 99 -19.06 -11.29 4.41
C GLY A 99 -18.01 -12.07 3.59
N LEU A 100 -17.26 -11.38 2.72
CA LEU A 100 -16.35 -11.99 1.75
C LEU A 100 -14.92 -11.47 1.93
N VAL A 101 -13.95 -12.36 1.76
CA VAL A 101 -12.54 -11.99 1.74
C VAL A 101 -12.20 -11.22 0.45
N ASN A 102 -12.79 -11.64 -0.67
CA ASN A 102 -12.59 -11.03 -1.99
C ASN A 102 -13.81 -10.17 -2.34
N ILE A 103 -13.74 -8.87 -2.03
CA ILE A 103 -14.88 -7.96 -2.14
C ILE A 103 -15.28 -7.68 -3.61
N ALA A 104 -14.33 -7.67 -4.54
CA ALA A 104 -14.56 -7.27 -5.93
C ALA A 104 -14.08 -8.31 -6.95
N GLY A 105 -14.30 -9.60 -6.63
CA GLY A 105 -14.02 -10.72 -7.52
C GLY A 105 -12.54 -10.81 -7.93
N THR A 106 -12.28 -10.91 -9.23
CA THR A 106 -10.94 -11.14 -9.81
C THR A 106 -9.94 -10.03 -9.48
N SER A 107 -10.38 -8.77 -9.42
CA SER A 107 -9.50 -7.64 -9.10
C SER A 107 -8.87 -7.76 -7.70
N THR A 108 -9.66 -8.15 -6.70
CA THR A 108 -9.18 -8.34 -5.33
C THR A 108 -8.27 -9.56 -5.22
N LYS A 109 -8.50 -10.61 -6.02
CA LYS A 109 -7.61 -11.78 -6.10
C LYS A 109 -6.23 -11.38 -6.62
N ILE A 110 -6.17 -10.59 -7.69
CA ILE A 110 -4.90 -10.10 -8.26
C ILE A 110 -4.13 -9.27 -7.23
N VAL A 111 -4.79 -8.27 -6.62
CA VAL A 111 -4.17 -7.44 -5.57
C VAL A 111 -3.63 -8.29 -4.43
N ARG A 112 -4.36 -9.33 -4.03
CA ARG A 112 -3.94 -10.25 -2.97
C ARG A 112 -2.68 -11.04 -3.35
N ILE A 113 -2.63 -11.58 -4.57
CA ILE A 113 -1.45 -12.29 -5.09
C ILE A 113 -0.23 -11.35 -5.08
N PHE A 114 -0.39 -10.13 -5.60
CA PHE A 114 0.67 -9.12 -5.58
C PHE A 114 1.11 -8.78 -4.15
N SER A 115 0.17 -8.62 -3.22
CA SER A 115 0.47 -8.33 -1.81
C SER A 115 1.28 -9.45 -1.16
N ILE A 116 0.91 -10.71 -1.41
CA ILE A 116 1.67 -11.88 -0.93
C ILE A 116 3.06 -11.91 -1.56
N GLY A 117 3.18 -11.62 -2.86
CA GLY A 117 4.48 -11.53 -3.54
C GLY A 117 5.41 -10.49 -2.92
N VAL A 118 4.88 -9.32 -2.56
CA VAL A 118 5.65 -8.28 -1.87
C VAL A 118 6.10 -8.75 -0.48
N LEU A 119 5.22 -9.43 0.28
CA LEU A 119 5.58 -9.97 1.59
C LEU A 119 6.72 -11.00 1.48
N ILE A 120 6.65 -11.92 0.51
CA ILE A 120 7.71 -12.90 0.27
C ILE A 120 9.01 -12.19 -0.11
N PHE A 121 8.93 -11.20 -0.99
CA PHE A 121 10.10 -10.40 -1.39
C PHE A 121 10.73 -9.67 -0.20
N ALA A 122 9.90 -9.14 0.71
CA ALA A 122 10.38 -8.48 1.92
C ALA A 122 11.08 -9.46 2.88
N VAL A 123 10.59 -10.70 3.02
CA VAL A 123 11.27 -11.75 3.78
C VAL A 123 12.64 -12.08 3.18
N PHE A 124 12.72 -12.24 1.86
CA PHE A 124 14.00 -12.50 1.19
C PHE A 124 14.98 -11.33 1.36
N GLY A 125 14.49 -10.09 1.34
CA GLY A 125 15.31 -8.92 1.66
C GLY A 125 15.83 -8.91 3.10
N ALA A 126 14.99 -9.28 4.08
CA ALA A 126 15.38 -9.33 5.49
C ALA A 126 16.41 -10.44 5.78
N LEU A 127 16.25 -11.60 5.12
CA LEU A 127 17.13 -12.76 5.26
C LEU A 127 18.42 -12.67 4.42
N ASN A 128 18.63 -11.56 3.72
CA ASN A 128 19.78 -11.35 2.82
C ASN A 128 19.89 -12.35 1.66
N PHE A 129 18.75 -12.73 1.06
CA PHE A 129 18.72 -13.60 -0.13
C PHE A 129 18.70 -12.84 -1.46
N LEU A 130 18.61 -11.50 -1.43
CA LEU A 130 18.47 -10.66 -2.64
C LEU A 130 19.81 -10.05 -3.15
N GLY A 131 20.93 -10.36 -2.49
CA GLY A 131 22.26 -9.88 -2.84
C GLY A 131 22.55 -8.42 -2.45
N ASP A 132 23.72 -7.93 -2.87
CA ASP A 132 24.36 -6.69 -2.36
C ASP A 132 23.66 -5.38 -2.75
N HIS A 133 22.65 -5.44 -3.64
CA HIS A 133 21.90 -4.26 -4.09
C HIS A 133 20.76 -3.88 -3.11
N TYR A 134 21.07 -3.81 -1.81
CA TYR A 134 20.10 -3.63 -0.72
C TYR A 134 19.15 -2.44 -0.93
N LYS A 135 19.71 -1.27 -1.26
CA LYS A 135 18.94 -0.04 -1.52
C LYS A 135 17.94 -0.25 -2.66
N THR A 136 18.41 -0.75 -3.79
CA THR A 136 17.61 -0.95 -5.01
C THR A 136 16.51 -1.97 -4.77
N ASN A 137 16.86 -3.09 -4.14
CA ASN A 137 15.91 -4.13 -3.78
C ASN A 137 14.81 -3.58 -2.85
N TYR A 138 15.19 -2.82 -1.82
CA TYR A 138 14.22 -2.22 -0.90
C TYR A 138 13.31 -1.22 -1.60
N LEU A 139 13.88 -0.37 -2.47
CA LEU A 139 13.09 0.57 -3.28
C LEU A 139 12.10 -0.16 -4.21
N ILE A 140 12.52 -1.26 -4.86
CA ILE A 140 11.63 -2.10 -5.68
C ILE A 140 10.45 -2.61 -4.83
N SER A 141 10.71 -3.08 -3.61
CA SER A 141 9.65 -3.54 -2.70
C SER A 141 8.61 -2.44 -2.44
N LEU A 142 9.05 -1.21 -2.15
CA LEU A 142 8.14 -0.08 -1.94
C LEU A 142 7.41 0.34 -3.21
N ILE A 143 8.08 0.31 -4.37
CA ILE A 143 7.45 0.58 -5.67
C ILE A 143 6.34 -0.43 -5.97
N LEU A 144 6.52 -1.71 -5.64
CA LEU A 144 5.47 -2.71 -5.82
C LEU A 144 4.24 -2.42 -4.95
N VAL A 145 4.42 -1.97 -3.71
CA VAL A 145 3.31 -1.51 -2.85
C VAL A 145 2.65 -0.25 -3.45
N PHE A 146 3.46 0.68 -3.95
CA PHE A 146 2.98 1.88 -4.63
C PHE A 146 2.13 1.56 -5.86
N LEU A 147 2.50 0.57 -6.68
CA LEU A 147 1.69 0.15 -7.82
C LEU A 147 0.31 -0.39 -7.39
N ILE A 148 0.23 -1.12 -6.27
CA ILE A 148 -1.04 -1.54 -5.68
C ILE A 148 -1.86 -0.31 -5.24
N ASN A 149 -1.20 0.67 -4.62
CA ASN A 149 -1.84 1.92 -4.20
C ASN A 149 -2.41 2.70 -5.39
N LEU A 150 -1.59 2.88 -6.42
CA LEU A 150 -1.96 3.54 -7.67
C LEU A 150 -3.11 2.85 -8.38
N TYR A 151 -3.12 1.51 -8.40
CA TYR A 151 -4.25 0.75 -8.93
C TYR A 151 -5.56 1.05 -8.19
N MET A 152 -5.53 1.11 -6.85
CA MET A 152 -6.71 1.46 -6.05
C MET A 152 -7.16 2.90 -6.33
N PHE A 153 -6.22 3.82 -6.45
CA PHE A 153 -6.50 5.21 -6.80
C PHE A 153 -7.19 5.35 -8.18
N LEU A 154 -6.62 4.73 -9.22
CA LEU A 154 -7.20 4.76 -10.57
C LEU A 154 -8.62 4.15 -10.58
N ARG A 155 -8.83 3.07 -9.82
CA ARG A 155 -10.18 2.50 -9.65
C ARG A 155 -11.12 3.50 -8.98
N LEU A 156 -10.72 4.17 -7.91
CA LEU A 156 -11.53 5.18 -7.23
C LEU A 156 -11.91 6.33 -8.17
N ILE A 157 -10.96 6.83 -8.97
CA ILE A 157 -11.21 7.86 -9.98
C ILE A 157 -12.23 7.36 -11.01
N TYR A 158 -12.03 6.17 -11.58
CA TYR A 158 -12.94 5.60 -12.56
C TYR A 158 -14.38 5.53 -12.02
N PHE A 159 -14.57 5.10 -10.77
CA PHE A 159 -15.89 5.09 -10.12
C PHE A 159 -16.43 6.47 -9.75
N SER A 160 -15.58 7.48 -9.61
CA SER A 160 -16.03 8.86 -9.37
C SER A 160 -16.52 9.53 -10.67
N MET A 161 -15.93 9.18 -11.82
CA MET A 161 -16.25 9.77 -13.12
C MET A 161 -17.29 8.98 -13.91
N SER A 162 -17.39 7.66 -13.69
CA SER A 162 -18.44 6.82 -14.28
C SER A 162 -19.78 7.26 -13.71
N ARG A 163 -20.52 8.06 -14.49
CA ARG A 163 -21.95 8.33 -14.28
C ARG A 163 -22.70 7.03 -14.51
N GLU A 164 -22.96 6.30 -13.43
CA GLU A 164 -24.21 5.54 -13.30
C GLU A 164 -25.29 6.49 -12.76
#